data_AF-A0A1B0CVF1-F1
#
_entry.id   AF-A0A1B0CVF1-F1
#
_cell.length_a   1.000
_cell.length_b   1.000
_cell.length_c   1.000
_cell.angle_alpha   90.00
_cell.angle_beta   90.00
_cell.angle_gamma   90.00
#
_symmetry.space_group_name_H-M   'P 1'
#
loop_
_entity.id
_entity.type
_entity.pdbx_description
1 polymer ?
#
loop_
_entity_poly.entity_id
_entity_poly.type
_entity_poly.pdbx_seq_one_letter_code
_entity_poly.pdbx_strand_id
1 'polypeptide(L)'
;MVEHEEDDMVSFNAVDTFIFDPSKSEGLTGDEIIIMPHIFMVAMAVSVARDKAPMLPMVKQAINIMFHEPQSVFVPIRAMDLLFDGIGLDCSSEEFAAKAVCTALETEPTIDKYNDTTFMFSIFGPKNATPTKTFTVYRGMKNIHDLGRVVKYDGEDEMDLYDDENCNQFRGTEGTIFPPFMTKDQGVWAYAPDMCRSLPATYERPSSYAGIKTSRFTLSFGDHKKDESLHCYCRDPPDGCPPYGIADFSLCLNGAPLLGSMPHFYDADPAVQQKVLGLNPDPEKHKIFLEFELFSGSPLAAAKRMQFNIQMMPIPEIEFMSRMDEYIHPLFWVEESVYLNKTFTNQVKYGLML
;
A
#
# COMPACT_ATOMS: atom_id res chain seq x y z
N MET A 1 -13.56 2.00 -21.10
CA MET A 1 -14.73 1.44 -20.39
C MET A 1 -15.52 0.60 -21.38
N VAL A 2 -15.92 -0.61 -20.97
CA VAL A 2 -16.69 -1.57 -21.76
C VAL A 2 -17.89 -2.01 -20.93
N GLU A 3 -19.10 -1.92 -21.47
CA GLU A 3 -20.31 -2.32 -20.76
C GLU A 3 -20.75 -3.74 -21.14
N HIS A 4 -21.18 -4.49 -20.14
CA HIS A 4 -21.71 -5.85 -20.29
C HIS A 4 -23.18 -5.83 -19.85
N GLU A 5 -24.07 -5.46 -20.77
CA GLU A 5 -25.48 -5.20 -20.44
C GLU A 5 -26.21 -6.41 -19.85
N GLU A 6 -25.94 -7.59 -20.40
CA GLU A 6 -26.58 -8.84 -20.00
C GLU A 6 -26.26 -9.22 -18.55
N ASP A 7 -25.05 -8.95 -18.09
CA ASP A 7 -24.57 -9.29 -16.74
C ASP A 7 -24.69 -8.14 -15.74
N ASP A 8 -25.09 -6.96 -16.20
CA ASP A 8 -25.11 -5.70 -15.45
C ASP A 8 -23.74 -5.25 -14.93
N MET A 9 -22.70 -5.44 -15.74
CA MET A 9 -21.32 -5.14 -15.37
C MET A 9 -20.70 -4.07 -16.28
N VAL A 10 -19.61 -3.48 -15.82
CA VAL A 10 -18.77 -2.57 -16.58
C VAL A 10 -17.31 -2.86 -16.27
N SER A 11 -16.48 -2.91 -17.31
CA SER A 11 -15.03 -3.08 -17.20
C SER A 11 -14.29 -1.78 -17.55
N PHE A 12 -13.29 -1.41 -16.75
CA PHE A 12 -12.45 -0.23 -16.99
C PHE A 12 -11.06 -0.37 -16.36
N ASN A 13 -10.15 0.47 -16.83
CA ASN A 13 -8.82 0.65 -16.28
C ASN A 13 -8.78 2.07 -15.73
N ALA A 14 -8.49 2.23 -14.44
CA ALA A 14 -8.30 3.56 -13.86
C ALA A 14 -6.96 4.13 -14.32
N VAL A 15 -6.86 5.46 -14.39
CA VAL A 15 -5.61 6.15 -14.72
C VAL A 15 -5.43 7.27 -13.70
N ASP A 16 -4.43 7.11 -12.83
CA ASP A 16 -4.06 8.14 -11.87
C ASP A 16 -2.89 8.95 -12.39
N THR A 17 -2.95 10.28 -12.24
CA THR A 17 -1.86 11.19 -12.65
C THR A 17 -1.46 12.03 -11.46
N PHE A 18 -0.16 12.02 -11.15
CA PHE A 18 0.41 12.76 -10.04
C PHE A 18 1.00 14.07 -10.55
N ILE A 19 0.48 15.19 -10.05
CA ILE A 19 0.94 16.53 -10.41
C ILE A 19 1.46 17.20 -9.14
N PHE A 20 2.75 17.53 -9.14
CA PHE A 20 3.37 18.24 -8.03
C PHE A 20 2.80 19.66 -7.91
N ASP A 21 2.39 20.05 -6.70
CA ASP A 21 1.85 21.38 -6.39
C ASP A 21 2.76 22.07 -5.36
N PRO A 22 3.75 22.88 -5.82
CA PRO A 22 4.69 23.55 -4.92
C PRO A 22 4.01 24.43 -3.87
N SER A 23 2.80 24.94 -4.16
CA SER A 23 2.07 25.82 -3.24
C SER A 23 1.53 25.08 -2.01
N LYS A 24 1.46 23.74 -2.07
CA LYS A 24 0.99 22.85 -1.01
C LYS A 24 2.09 21.98 -0.41
N SER A 25 3.35 22.21 -0.79
CA SER A 25 4.48 21.37 -0.39
C SER A 25 5.40 22.03 0.66
N GLU A 26 4.90 23.05 1.38
CA GLU A 26 5.64 23.73 2.46
C GLU A 26 7.05 24.24 2.07
N GLY A 27 7.26 24.53 0.78
CA GLY A 27 8.54 24.99 0.24
C GLY A 27 9.52 23.88 -0.16
N LEU A 28 9.16 22.61 0.04
CA LEU A 28 9.90 21.46 -0.49
C LEU A 28 9.79 21.42 -2.01
N THR A 29 10.87 21.05 -2.70
CA THR A 29 10.92 20.98 -4.16
C THR A 29 10.93 19.56 -4.70
N GLY A 30 11.23 18.58 -3.84
CA GLY A 30 11.51 17.21 -4.24
C GLY A 30 12.99 16.93 -4.49
N ASP A 31 13.86 17.95 -4.45
CA ASP A 31 15.31 17.80 -4.55
C ASP A 31 15.99 17.57 -3.19
N GLU A 32 15.21 17.58 -2.12
CA GLU A 32 15.71 17.31 -0.78
C GLU A 32 16.31 15.90 -0.71
N ILE A 33 17.47 15.81 -0.06
CA ILE A 33 18.13 14.55 0.21
C ILE A 33 17.63 13.98 1.54
N ILE A 34 17.07 12.79 1.48
CA ILE A 34 16.68 11.97 2.62
C ILE A 34 17.69 10.86 2.84
N ILE A 35 17.95 10.51 4.10
CA ILE A 35 18.79 9.36 4.44
C ILE A 35 17.87 8.25 4.93
N MET A 36 17.79 7.16 4.19
CA MET A 36 16.91 6.04 4.50
C MET A 36 17.55 4.70 4.11
N PRO A 37 17.08 3.56 4.66
CA PRO A 37 17.51 2.26 4.19
C PRO A 37 17.21 2.09 2.71
N HIS A 38 18.19 1.61 1.94
CA HIS A 38 17.97 1.27 0.54
C HIS A 38 17.02 0.07 0.45
N ILE A 39 15.81 0.30 -0.07
CA ILE A 39 14.71 -0.67 -0.03
C ILE A 39 15.11 -2.02 -0.66
N PHE A 40 15.69 -2.03 -1.87
CA PHE A 40 16.10 -3.28 -2.54
C PHE A 40 17.21 -4.02 -1.83
N MET A 41 18.27 -3.33 -1.41
CA MET A 41 19.38 -3.97 -0.68
C MET A 41 18.88 -4.67 0.59
N VAL A 42 18.05 -3.98 1.38
CA VAL A 42 17.47 -4.58 2.60
C VAL A 42 16.50 -5.71 2.23
N ALA A 43 15.63 -5.51 1.23
CA ALA A 43 14.66 -6.51 0.84
C ALA A 43 15.33 -7.80 0.35
N MET A 44 16.34 -7.69 -0.51
CA MET A 44 17.14 -8.83 -0.97
C MET A 44 17.84 -9.54 0.20
N ALA A 45 18.51 -8.80 1.07
CA ALA A 45 19.26 -9.37 2.17
C ALA A 45 18.34 -10.12 3.16
N VAL A 46 17.28 -9.46 3.61
CA VAL A 46 16.36 -10.00 4.62
C VAL A 46 15.50 -11.14 4.05
N SER A 47 14.93 -10.99 2.85
CA SER A 47 14.10 -12.04 2.25
C SER A 47 14.90 -13.32 2.02
N VAL A 48 16.15 -13.21 1.53
CA VAL A 48 17.00 -14.38 1.28
C VAL A 48 17.51 -14.96 2.58
N ALA A 49 17.90 -14.15 3.57
CA ALA A 49 18.29 -14.66 4.88
C ALA A 49 17.14 -15.45 5.55
N ARG A 50 15.90 -14.98 5.40
CA ARG A 50 14.70 -15.62 5.95
C ARG A 50 14.29 -16.88 5.17
N ASP A 51 14.14 -16.76 3.85
CA ASP A 51 13.44 -17.77 3.04
C ASP A 51 14.40 -18.72 2.30
N LYS A 52 15.62 -18.26 2.03
CA LYS A 52 16.59 -18.94 1.14
C LYS A 52 18.01 -18.82 1.67
N ALA A 53 18.21 -19.02 2.98
CA ALA A 53 19.49 -18.81 3.65
C ALA A 53 20.73 -19.42 2.94
N PRO A 54 20.66 -20.62 2.30
CA PRO A 54 21.78 -21.15 1.52
C PRO A 54 22.24 -20.28 0.34
N MET A 55 21.39 -19.39 -0.18
CA MET A 55 21.71 -18.45 -1.26
C MET A 55 22.32 -17.13 -0.77
N LEU A 56 22.43 -16.92 0.54
CA LEU A 56 22.92 -15.67 1.11
C LEU A 56 24.33 -15.26 0.63
N PRO A 57 25.31 -16.17 0.42
CA PRO A 57 26.61 -15.80 -0.15
C PRO A 57 26.50 -15.21 -1.56
N MET A 58 25.61 -15.74 -2.40
CA MET A 58 25.35 -15.23 -3.75
C MET A 58 24.74 -13.83 -3.67
N VAL A 59 23.76 -13.62 -2.79
CA VAL A 59 23.09 -12.32 -2.64
C VAL A 59 24.02 -11.27 -2.05
N LYS A 60 24.88 -11.64 -1.10
CA LYS A 60 25.96 -10.76 -0.62
C LYS A 60 26.87 -10.30 -1.77
N GLN A 61 27.28 -11.24 -2.64
CA GLN A 61 28.08 -10.90 -3.82
C GLN A 61 27.32 -9.97 -4.77
N ALA A 62 26.05 -10.24 -5.04
CA ALA A 62 25.21 -9.38 -5.87
C ALA A 62 25.08 -7.97 -5.29
N ILE A 63 24.82 -7.84 -3.99
CA ILE A 63 24.73 -6.55 -3.30
C ILE A 63 26.04 -5.76 -3.45
N ASN A 64 27.19 -6.40 -3.24
CA ASN A 64 28.48 -5.72 -3.39
C ASN A 64 28.73 -5.24 -4.82
N ILE A 65 28.28 -5.99 -5.83
CA ILE A 65 28.43 -5.63 -7.24
C ILE A 65 27.47 -4.48 -7.60
N MET A 66 26.17 -4.68 -7.37
CA MET A 66 25.10 -3.77 -7.80
C MET A 66 25.09 -2.44 -7.05
N PHE A 67 25.57 -2.43 -5.80
CA PHE A 67 25.58 -1.24 -4.93
C PHE A 67 27.01 -0.78 -4.59
N HIS A 68 28.02 -1.24 -5.35
CA HIS A 68 29.42 -0.80 -5.26
C HIS A 68 30.03 -0.87 -3.85
N GLU A 69 30.02 -2.06 -3.25
CA GLU A 69 30.56 -2.36 -1.91
C GLU A 69 30.02 -1.41 -0.81
N PRO A 70 28.69 -1.43 -0.57
CA PRO A 70 28.06 -0.49 0.35
C PRO A 70 28.56 -0.69 1.78
N GLN A 71 28.75 0.43 2.48
CA GLN A 71 29.23 0.44 3.88
C GLN A 71 28.09 0.56 4.90
N SER A 72 26.86 0.79 4.42
CA SER A 72 25.67 1.01 5.23
C SER A 72 24.43 0.66 4.43
N VAL A 73 23.38 0.20 5.10
CA VAL A 73 22.04 0.11 4.48
C VAL A 73 21.45 1.49 4.20
N PHE A 74 21.84 2.50 4.97
CA PHE A 74 21.34 3.86 4.87
C PHE A 74 22.09 4.64 3.80
N VAL A 75 21.36 5.16 2.83
CA VAL A 75 21.90 5.87 1.68
C VAL A 75 21.22 7.24 1.52
N PRO A 76 21.93 8.26 1.02
CA PRO A 76 21.31 9.51 0.62
C PRO A 76 20.52 9.29 -0.67
N ILE A 77 19.24 9.65 -0.67
CA ILE A 77 18.34 9.55 -1.82
C ILE A 77 17.64 10.88 -2.00
N ARG A 78 17.47 11.34 -3.25
CA ARG A 78 16.65 12.51 -3.56
C ARG A 78 15.18 12.13 -3.48
N ALA A 79 14.34 12.97 -2.88
CA ALA A 79 12.93 12.66 -2.67
C ALA A 79 12.20 12.30 -3.98
N MET A 80 12.42 13.03 -5.08
CA MET A 80 11.80 12.70 -6.37
C MET A 80 12.37 11.45 -7.03
N ASP A 81 13.64 11.07 -6.80
CA ASP A 81 14.17 9.79 -7.29
C ASP A 81 13.46 8.61 -6.62
N LEU A 82 13.20 8.72 -5.31
CA LEU A 82 12.42 7.71 -4.58
C LEU A 82 10.96 7.65 -5.08
N LEU A 83 10.32 8.81 -5.27
CA LEU A 83 8.90 8.88 -5.53
C LEU A 83 8.55 8.61 -7.00
N PHE A 84 9.29 9.18 -7.96
CA PHE A 84 8.91 9.18 -9.37
C PHE A 84 10.07 8.90 -10.33
N ASP A 85 11.18 9.63 -10.22
CA ASP A 85 12.23 9.70 -11.25
C ASP A 85 13.08 8.43 -11.33
N GLY A 86 13.23 7.71 -10.22
CA GLY A 86 13.93 6.42 -10.16
C GLY A 86 15.26 6.45 -9.42
N ILE A 87 15.46 5.45 -8.57
CA ILE A 87 16.75 5.06 -7.99
C ILE A 87 17.36 3.99 -8.90
N GLY A 88 18.57 4.25 -9.39
CA GLY A 88 19.28 3.34 -10.29
C GLY A 88 19.75 2.06 -9.61
N LEU A 89 19.51 0.93 -10.28
CA LEU A 89 20.03 -0.39 -9.94
C LEU A 89 21.02 -0.83 -11.02
N ASP A 90 22.30 -0.97 -10.66
CA ASP A 90 23.36 -1.33 -11.60
C ASP A 90 23.29 -2.83 -11.96
N CYS A 91 23.02 -3.10 -13.22
CA CYS A 91 22.96 -4.43 -13.82
C CYS A 91 23.96 -4.58 -14.98
N SER A 92 25.05 -3.79 -14.97
CA SER A 92 26.11 -3.82 -15.98
C SER A 92 27.05 -5.04 -15.88
N SER A 93 27.06 -5.73 -14.74
CA SER A 93 27.97 -6.85 -14.48
C SER A 93 27.46 -8.17 -15.04
N GLU A 94 28.36 -8.92 -15.70
CA GLU A 94 28.09 -10.27 -16.22
C GLU A 94 28.32 -11.37 -15.18
N GLU A 95 28.75 -11.01 -13.96
CA GLU A 95 28.89 -11.95 -12.86
C GLU A 95 27.54 -12.61 -12.53
N PHE A 96 27.54 -13.94 -12.41
CA PHE A 96 26.31 -14.73 -12.25
C PHE A 96 25.41 -14.22 -11.12
N ALA A 97 26.00 -13.83 -9.98
CA ALA A 97 25.26 -13.34 -8.83
C ALA A 97 24.43 -12.08 -9.15
N ALA A 98 25.05 -11.07 -9.76
CA ALA A 98 24.36 -9.83 -10.14
C ALA A 98 23.35 -10.09 -11.26
N LYS A 99 23.74 -10.86 -12.28
CA LYS A 99 22.88 -11.20 -13.41
C LYS A 99 21.61 -11.92 -12.98
N ALA A 100 21.71 -12.91 -12.08
CA ALA A 100 20.56 -13.65 -11.58
C ALA A 100 19.55 -12.75 -10.84
N VAL A 101 20.05 -11.79 -10.05
CA VAL A 101 19.20 -10.80 -9.37
C VAL A 101 18.55 -9.87 -10.37
N CYS A 102 19.33 -9.30 -11.31
CA CYS A 102 18.81 -8.40 -12.34
C CYS A 102 17.75 -9.05 -13.22
N THR A 103 17.91 -10.32 -13.59
CA THR A 103 16.86 -11.08 -14.30
C THR A 103 15.58 -11.23 -13.47
N ALA A 104 15.69 -11.42 -12.15
CA ALA A 104 14.50 -11.48 -11.30
C ALA A 104 13.78 -10.12 -11.19
N LEU A 105 14.51 -9.00 -11.30
CA LEU A 105 13.93 -7.65 -11.29
C LEU A 105 13.10 -7.35 -12.55
N GLU A 106 13.35 -8.02 -13.68
CA GLU A 106 12.59 -7.80 -14.93
C GLU A 106 11.10 -8.12 -14.79
N THR A 107 10.73 -8.96 -13.82
CA THR A 107 9.34 -9.33 -13.55
C THR A 107 8.67 -8.48 -12.48
N GLU A 108 9.40 -7.57 -11.84
CA GLU A 108 8.88 -6.74 -10.74
C GLU A 108 8.13 -5.51 -11.29
N PRO A 109 6.83 -5.33 -10.97
CA PRO A 109 6.02 -4.26 -11.56
C PRO A 109 6.48 -2.83 -11.23
N THR A 110 7.25 -2.65 -10.15
CA THR A 110 7.75 -1.34 -9.72
C THR A 110 9.14 -1.02 -10.28
N ILE A 111 9.66 -1.87 -11.17
CA ILE A 111 10.98 -1.73 -11.78
C ILE A 111 10.83 -1.43 -13.27
N ASP A 112 11.35 -0.28 -13.69
CA ASP A 112 11.43 0.09 -15.09
C ASP A 112 12.82 -0.19 -15.64
N LYS A 113 12.89 -0.80 -16.83
CA LYS A 113 14.15 -0.92 -17.57
C LYS A 113 14.49 0.43 -18.20
N TYR A 114 15.54 1.08 -17.70
CA TYR A 114 16.01 2.36 -18.25
C TYR A 114 16.93 2.17 -19.46
N ASN A 115 17.87 1.21 -19.36
CA ASN A 115 18.71 0.77 -20.48
C ASN A 115 19.15 -0.69 -20.25
N ASP A 116 20.03 -1.22 -21.10
CA ASP A 116 20.48 -2.62 -21.02
C ASP A 116 21.29 -2.97 -19.76
N THR A 117 21.79 -1.96 -19.05
CA THR A 117 22.67 -2.11 -17.88
C THR A 117 22.10 -1.48 -16.62
N THR A 118 20.92 -0.87 -16.68
CA THR A 118 20.36 -0.09 -15.56
C THR A 118 18.85 -0.23 -15.52
N PHE A 119 18.37 -0.65 -14.35
CA PHE A 119 16.96 -0.57 -13.98
C PHE A 119 16.74 0.61 -13.06
N MET A 120 15.52 1.13 -13.02
CA MET A 120 15.11 2.22 -12.16
C MET A 120 13.96 1.78 -11.28
N PHE A 121 14.06 2.11 -10.01
CA PHE A 121 12.99 1.90 -9.05
C PHE A 121 12.42 3.23 -8.57
N SER A 122 11.11 3.40 -8.63
CA SER A 122 10.41 4.43 -7.88
C SER A 122 9.05 3.94 -7.39
N ILE A 123 8.52 4.57 -6.35
CA ILE A 123 7.27 4.12 -5.71
C ILE A 123 6.04 4.39 -6.61
N PHE A 124 5.99 5.56 -7.22
CA PHE A 124 4.83 6.05 -7.97
C PHE A 124 5.12 6.28 -9.46
N GLY A 125 6.39 6.24 -9.90
CA GLY A 125 6.76 6.44 -11.30
C GLY A 125 6.02 5.49 -12.26
N PRO A 126 6.08 4.16 -12.06
CA PRO A 126 5.39 3.19 -12.92
C PRO A 126 3.87 3.36 -12.97
N LYS A 127 3.28 3.95 -11.92
CA LYS A 127 1.82 4.21 -11.82
C LYS A 127 1.39 5.51 -12.48
N ASN A 128 2.30 6.47 -12.63
CA ASN A 128 1.94 7.81 -13.05
C ASN A 128 1.48 7.84 -14.51
N ALA A 129 0.21 8.21 -14.72
CA ALA A 129 -0.46 8.21 -16.01
C ALA A 129 -0.47 6.85 -16.71
N THR A 130 -0.35 5.76 -15.95
CA THR A 130 -0.39 4.38 -16.45
C THR A 130 -1.75 3.77 -16.11
N PRO A 131 -2.45 3.14 -17.07
CA PRO A 131 -3.68 2.42 -16.77
C PRO A 131 -3.45 1.27 -15.79
N THR A 132 -4.30 1.16 -14.77
CA THR A 132 -4.32 0.02 -13.87
C THR A 132 -4.73 -1.26 -14.61
N LYS A 133 -4.58 -2.41 -13.97
CA LYS A 133 -5.28 -3.64 -14.37
C LYS A 133 -6.80 -3.41 -14.40
N THR A 134 -7.49 -4.28 -15.14
CA THR A 134 -8.90 -4.09 -15.45
C THR A 134 -9.78 -4.43 -14.25
N PHE A 135 -10.54 -3.45 -13.74
CA PHE A 135 -11.65 -3.72 -12.85
C PHE A 135 -12.87 -4.10 -13.67
N THR A 136 -13.61 -5.12 -13.22
CA THR A 136 -14.99 -5.36 -13.64
C THR A 136 -15.89 -5.26 -12.42
N VAL A 137 -16.85 -4.34 -12.47
CA VAL A 137 -17.74 -4.03 -11.36
C VAL A 137 -19.20 -4.08 -11.81
N TYR A 138 -20.12 -4.26 -10.88
CA TYR A 138 -21.55 -4.10 -11.16
C TYR A 138 -21.93 -2.63 -11.38
N ARG A 139 -22.81 -2.39 -12.37
CA ARG A 139 -23.37 -1.05 -12.65
C ARG A 139 -24.54 -0.71 -11.74
N GLY A 140 -25.16 -1.70 -11.09
CA GLY A 140 -26.26 -1.51 -10.16
C GLY A 140 -27.63 -1.24 -10.80
N MET A 141 -27.81 -1.54 -12.09
CA MET A 141 -29.10 -1.37 -12.79
C MET A 141 -30.12 -2.44 -12.41
N LYS A 142 -29.67 -3.69 -12.19
CA LYS A 142 -30.51 -4.81 -11.73
C LYS A 142 -30.72 -4.78 -10.22
N ASN A 143 -29.67 -4.48 -9.47
CA ASN A 143 -29.70 -4.34 -8.03
C ASN A 143 -28.81 -3.17 -7.59
N ILE A 144 -29.42 -2.10 -7.09
CA ILE A 144 -28.70 -0.90 -6.71
C ILE A 144 -27.73 -1.11 -5.53
N HIS A 145 -27.95 -2.14 -4.70
CA HIS A 145 -27.03 -2.48 -3.61
C HIS A 145 -25.70 -3.08 -4.09
N ASP A 146 -25.64 -3.53 -5.35
CA ASP A 146 -24.40 -4.04 -5.96
C ASP A 146 -23.59 -2.94 -6.66
N LEU A 147 -24.09 -1.70 -6.72
CA LEU A 147 -23.42 -0.60 -7.43
C LEU A 147 -21.93 -0.47 -7.04
N GLY A 148 -21.06 -0.59 -8.05
CA GLY A 148 -19.61 -0.47 -7.88
C GLY A 148 -18.93 -1.67 -7.23
N ARG A 149 -19.67 -2.72 -6.84
CA ARG A 149 -19.08 -3.93 -6.24
C ARG A 149 -18.17 -4.62 -7.24
N VAL A 150 -16.94 -4.92 -6.81
CA VAL A 150 -15.94 -5.62 -7.61
C VAL A 150 -16.38 -7.05 -7.82
N VAL A 151 -16.35 -7.46 -9.09
CA VAL A 151 -16.64 -8.83 -9.53
C VAL A 151 -15.38 -9.51 -9.99
N LYS A 152 -14.55 -8.78 -10.76
CA LYS A 152 -13.27 -9.29 -11.25
C LYS A 152 -12.19 -8.23 -11.20
N TYR A 153 -10.97 -8.68 -11.02
CA TYR A 153 -9.77 -7.88 -11.20
C TYR A 153 -8.83 -8.61 -12.15
N ASP A 154 -8.51 -7.98 -13.28
CA ASP A 154 -7.66 -8.53 -14.33
C ASP A 154 -8.17 -9.85 -14.95
N GLY A 155 -9.48 -10.08 -14.90
CA GLY A 155 -10.12 -11.28 -15.44
C GLY A 155 -10.43 -12.36 -14.41
N GLU A 156 -9.77 -12.31 -13.24
CA GLU A 156 -9.94 -13.23 -12.13
C GLU A 156 -11.07 -12.76 -11.20
N ASP A 157 -11.85 -13.69 -10.64
CA ASP A 157 -12.95 -13.45 -9.70
C ASP A 157 -12.53 -13.50 -8.22
N GLU A 158 -11.32 -13.97 -7.96
CA GLU A 158 -10.64 -13.88 -6.68
C GLU A 158 -9.12 -13.69 -6.86
N MET A 159 -8.42 -13.38 -5.78
CA MET A 159 -6.95 -13.37 -5.78
C MET A 159 -6.41 -14.80 -5.69
N ASP A 160 -5.22 -15.04 -6.23
CA ASP A 160 -4.46 -16.28 -6.00
C ASP A 160 -3.20 -15.92 -5.24
N LEU A 161 -3.35 -15.56 -3.96
CA LEU A 161 -2.27 -15.03 -3.14
C LEU A 161 -2.17 -15.65 -1.75
N TYR A 162 -3.31 -15.86 -1.09
CA TYR A 162 -3.37 -16.38 0.27
C TYR A 162 -3.83 -17.83 0.30
N ASP A 163 -3.40 -18.59 1.29
CA ASP A 163 -3.80 -20.02 1.42
C ASP A 163 -5.29 -20.20 1.75
N ASP A 164 -5.93 -19.19 2.35
CA ASP A 164 -7.37 -19.17 2.66
C ASP A 164 -8.15 -18.40 1.59
N GLU A 165 -9.09 -19.08 0.95
CA GLU A 165 -10.01 -18.51 -0.06
C GLU A 165 -10.75 -17.27 0.46
N ASN A 166 -11.07 -17.18 1.76
CA ASN A 166 -11.75 -16.01 2.31
C ASN A 166 -10.94 -14.72 2.18
N CYS A 167 -9.62 -14.82 2.22
CA CYS A 167 -8.70 -13.69 2.14
C CYS A 167 -8.41 -13.28 0.70
N ASN A 168 -8.67 -14.21 -0.23
CA ASN A 168 -8.59 -14.01 -1.67
C ASN A 168 -9.83 -13.32 -2.27
N GLN A 169 -10.95 -13.26 -1.54
CA GLN A 169 -12.18 -12.65 -2.05
C GLN A 169 -12.07 -11.13 -2.27
N PHE A 170 -12.54 -10.68 -3.44
CA PHE A 170 -12.85 -9.26 -3.68
C PHE A 170 -14.15 -8.90 -2.94
N ARG A 171 -14.02 -8.07 -1.90
CA ARG A 171 -15.15 -7.59 -1.09
C ARG A 171 -15.32 -6.09 -1.25
N GLY A 172 -16.55 -5.66 -1.48
CA GLY A 172 -16.90 -4.24 -1.61
C GLY A 172 -16.57 -3.67 -2.99
N THR A 173 -16.28 -2.37 -3.03
CA THR A 173 -16.04 -1.63 -4.28
C THR A 173 -14.55 -1.39 -4.52
N GLU A 174 -14.18 -0.71 -5.60
CA GLU A 174 -12.78 -0.28 -5.81
C GLU A 174 -12.37 0.95 -4.97
N GLY A 175 -13.33 1.57 -4.27
CA GLY A 175 -13.09 2.67 -3.33
C GLY A 175 -13.50 4.07 -3.79
N THR A 176 -13.93 4.26 -5.05
CA THR A 176 -14.43 5.57 -5.54
C THR A 176 -15.95 5.69 -5.55
N ILE A 177 -16.67 4.61 -5.85
CA ILE A 177 -18.14 4.54 -5.92
C ILE A 177 -18.63 3.55 -4.86
N PHE A 178 -19.76 3.85 -4.23
CA PHE A 178 -20.38 3.03 -3.20
C PHE A 178 -21.90 2.95 -3.42
N PRO A 179 -22.55 1.85 -3.02
CA PRO A 179 -23.99 1.70 -3.17
C PRO A 179 -24.76 2.63 -2.21
N PRO A 180 -25.97 3.08 -2.58
CA PRO A 180 -26.84 3.83 -1.69
C PRO A 180 -27.48 2.94 -0.61
N PHE A 181 -28.23 3.58 0.30
CA PHE A 181 -28.94 2.95 1.41
C PHE A 181 -28.03 2.16 2.35
N MET A 182 -26.84 2.71 2.59
CA MET A 182 -25.85 2.08 3.45
C MET A 182 -26.33 2.02 4.90
N THR A 183 -25.97 0.95 5.59
CA THR A 183 -26.21 0.81 7.03
C THR A 183 -24.91 0.94 7.81
N LYS A 184 -25.01 1.26 9.10
CA LYS A 184 -23.82 1.36 9.97
C LYS A 184 -23.22 -0.02 10.25
N ASP A 185 -24.08 -1.03 10.38
CA ASP A 185 -23.69 -2.38 10.79
C ASP A 185 -22.96 -3.15 9.69
N GLN A 186 -23.26 -2.87 8.41
CA GLN A 186 -22.59 -3.54 7.28
C GLN A 186 -21.14 -3.05 7.07
N GLY A 187 -20.76 -1.90 7.63
CA GLY A 187 -19.47 -1.26 7.36
C GLY A 187 -19.30 -0.80 5.90
N VAL A 188 -18.06 -0.55 5.51
CA VAL A 188 -17.66 -0.24 4.14
C VAL A 188 -16.51 -1.15 3.77
N TRP A 189 -16.60 -1.84 2.64
CA TRP A 189 -15.51 -2.65 2.11
C TRP A 189 -14.98 -2.02 0.83
N ALA A 190 -13.67 -2.04 0.65
CA ALA A 190 -13.02 -1.71 -0.60
C ALA A 190 -11.87 -2.67 -0.88
N TYR A 191 -11.78 -3.15 -2.13
CA TYR A 191 -10.62 -3.87 -2.61
C TYR A 191 -9.53 -2.87 -3.00
N ALA A 192 -8.36 -3.00 -2.37
CA ALA A 192 -7.20 -2.15 -2.63
C ALA A 192 -6.09 -3.01 -3.23
N PRO A 193 -5.89 -2.99 -4.57
CA PRO A 193 -4.85 -3.79 -5.22
C PRO A 193 -3.46 -3.53 -4.66
N ASP A 194 -3.17 -2.28 -4.30
CA ASP A 194 -1.88 -1.84 -3.72
C ASP A 194 -1.59 -2.43 -2.34
N MET A 195 -2.62 -2.91 -1.66
CA MET A 195 -2.50 -3.61 -0.37
C MET A 195 -2.82 -5.10 -0.50
N CYS A 196 -3.13 -5.55 -1.72
CA CYS A 196 -3.37 -6.95 -2.07
C CYS A 196 -4.46 -7.61 -1.23
N ARG A 197 -5.47 -6.84 -0.80
CA ARG A 197 -6.59 -7.36 -0.01
C ARG A 197 -7.79 -6.41 -0.02
N SER A 198 -8.92 -6.96 0.38
CA SER A 198 -10.11 -6.19 0.70
C SER A 198 -10.05 -5.67 2.14
N LEU A 199 -10.45 -4.41 2.35
CA LEU A 199 -10.28 -3.70 3.61
C LEU A 199 -11.64 -3.27 4.18
N PRO A 200 -11.97 -3.68 5.42
CA PRO A 200 -13.17 -3.24 6.10
C PRO A 200 -12.94 -1.95 6.88
N ALA A 201 -13.79 -0.95 6.62
CA ALA A 201 -13.99 0.17 7.52
C ALA A 201 -15.28 -0.02 8.31
N THR A 202 -15.21 0.17 9.63
CA THR A 202 -16.34 0.00 10.55
C THR A 202 -16.84 1.35 11.02
N TYR A 203 -18.12 1.43 11.36
CA TYR A 203 -18.74 2.66 11.85
C TYR A 203 -18.09 3.09 13.18
N GLU A 204 -17.65 4.33 13.25
CA GLU A 204 -17.09 4.94 14.46
C GLU A 204 -18.16 5.77 15.19
N ARG A 205 -18.72 6.78 14.51
CA ARG A 205 -19.60 7.77 15.15
C ARG A 205 -20.42 8.59 14.15
N PRO A 206 -21.45 9.30 14.61
CA PRO A 206 -22.08 10.35 13.82
C PRO A 206 -21.10 11.50 13.54
N SER A 207 -21.29 12.17 12.41
CA SER A 207 -20.46 13.28 11.94
C SER A 207 -21.29 14.28 11.13
N SER A 208 -20.66 15.38 10.74
CA SER A 208 -21.25 16.31 9.78
C SER A 208 -20.16 16.97 8.95
N TYR A 209 -20.43 17.09 7.65
CA TYR A 209 -19.54 17.75 6.70
C TYR A 209 -20.34 18.78 5.89
N ALA A 210 -19.89 20.02 5.83
CA ALA A 210 -20.58 21.12 5.13
C ALA A 210 -22.09 21.27 5.48
N GLY A 211 -22.48 20.92 6.71
CA GLY A 211 -23.87 20.96 7.17
C GLY A 211 -24.75 19.78 6.71
N ILE A 212 -24.16 18.77 6.06
CA ILE A 212 -24.78 17.49 5.72
C ILE A 212 -24.49 16.53 6.88
N LYS A 213 -25.49 15.75 7.31
CA LYS A 213 -25.28 14.70 8.30
C LYS A 213 -24.56 13.53 7.65
N THR A 214 -23.48 13.08 8.27
CA THR A 214 -22.68 11.95 7.79
C THR A 214 -22.51 10.91 8.90
N SER A 215 -22.08 9.73 8.50
CA SER A 215 -21.53 8.72 9.41
C SER A 215 -20.04 8.55 9.13
N ARG A 216 -19.24 8.57 10.19
CA ARG A 216 -17.80 8.36 10.11
C ARG A 216 -17.47 6.90 10.28
N PHE A 217 -16.65 6.38 9.37
CA PHE A 217 -16.08 5.05 9.40
C PHE A 217 -14.56 5.15 9.56
N THR A 218 -13.97 4.15 10.20
CA THR A 218 -12.52 4.02 10.38
C THR A 218 -12.11 2.59 10.09
N LEU A 219 -10.84 2.38 9.80
CA LEU A 219 -10.24 1.06 9.67
C LEU A 219 -9.28 0.82 10.84
N SER A 220 -9.02 -0.44 11.18
CA SER A 220 -7.85 -0.86 11.97
C SER A 220 -7.19 -2.04 11.27
N PHE A 221 -5.86 -2.15 11.37
CA PHE A 221 -5.14 -3.32 10.86
C PHE A 221 -5.28 -4.52 11.79
N GLY A 222 -5.74 -4.34 13.04
CA GLY A 222 -6.09 -5.44 13.92
C GLY A 222 -4.88 -6.21 14.47
N ASP A 223 -5.17 -7.30 15.20
CA ASP A 223 -4.17 -8.17 15.83
C ASP A 223 -4.13 -9.51 15.09
N HIS A 224 -3.20 -9.64 14.13
CA HIS A 224 -3.09 -10.86 13.33
C HIS A 224 -2.66 -12.07 14.17
N LYS A 225 -2.10 -11.88 15.37
CA LYS A 225 -1.76 -13.02 16.25
C LYS A 225 -2.97 -13.59 16.96
N LYS A 226 -3.95 -12.74 17.29
CA LYS A 226 -5.14 -13.14 18.05
C LYS A 226 -6.37 -13.42 17.18
N ASP A 227 -6.50 -12.74 16.06
CA ASP A 227 -7.65 -12.89 15.17
C ASP A 227 -7.34 -13.91 14.07
N GLU A 228 -7.90 -15.11 14.22
CA GLU A 228 -7.75 -16.22 13.26
C GLU A 228 -8.20 -15.83 11.84
N SER A 229 -9.14 -14.89 11.70
CA SER A 229 -9.60 -14.42 10.38
C SER A 229 -8.55 -13.58 9.63
N LEU A 230 -7.47 -13.17 10.31
CA LEU A 230 -6.37 -12.41 9.73
C LEU A 230 -5.11 -13.28 9.53
N HIS A 231 -5.11 -14.55 9.95
CA HIS A 231 -3.94 -15.44 9.88
C HIS A 231 -3.44 -15.66 8.46
N CYS A 232 -4.36 -15.74 7.50
CA CYS A 232 -4.08 -15.86 6.07
C CYS A 232 -3.21 -14.73 5.50
N TYR A 233 -3.18 -13.56 6.16
CA TYR A 233 -2.40 -12.40 5.70
C TYR A 233 -0.95 -12.43 6.18
N CYS A 234 -0.52 -13.47 6.91
CA CYS A 234 0.85 -13.63 7.37
C CYS A 234 1.39 -15.04 7.09
N ARG A 235 2.72 -15.19 7.11
CA ARG A 235 3.39 -16.42 6.65
C ARG A 235 3.26 -17.62 7.58
N ASP A 236 3.49 -17.40 8.88
CA ASP A 236 3.57 -18.48 9.87
C ASP A 236 2.63 -18.20 11.06
N PRO A 237 1.30 -18.16 10.86
CA PRO A 237 0.37 -17.83 11.92
C PRO A 237 0.38 -18.87 13.06
N PRO A 238 0.23 -18.45 14.34
CA PRO A 238 0.16 -17.06 14.79
C PRO A 238 1.53 -16.43 15.06
N ASP A 239 2.60 -17.22 15.16
CA ASP A 239 3.88 -16.77 15.72
C ASP A 239 4.63 -15.81 14.80
N GLY A 240 4.60 -16.07 13.49
CA GLY A 240 5.18 -15.24 12.42
C GLY A 240 4.28 -14.12 11.90
N CYS A 241 3.10 -13.91 12.50
CA CYS A 241 2.29 -12.74 12.20
C CYS A 241 2.94 -11.45 12.76
N PRO A 242 2.71 -10.30 12.13
CA PRO A 242 3.25 -9.03 12.61
C PRO A 242 2.57 -8.59 13.92
N PRO A 243 3.16 -7.63 14.66
CA PRO A 243 2.52 -7.04 15.85
C PRO A 243 1.18 -6.39 15.54
N TYR A 244 0.37 -6.14 16.57
CA TYR A 244 -0.90 -5.41 16.45
C TYR A 244 -0.73 -4.09 15.68
N GLY A 245 -1.67 -3.79 14.78
CA GLY A 245 -1.71 -2.56 13.99
C GLY A 245 -0.75 -2.52 12.80
N ILE A 246 -0.06 -3.63 12.51
CA ILE A 246 0.87 -3.79 11.39
C ILE A 246 0.29 -4.80 10.39
N ALA A 247 0.30 -4.46 9.11
CA ALA A 247 -0.03 -5.34 8.00
C ALA A 247 1.24 -5.92 7.38
N ASP A 248 1.24 -7.20 7.03
CA ASP A 248 2.35 -7.86 6.34
C ASP A 248 2.09 -7.88 4.82
N PHE A 249 3.03 -7.35 4.03
CA PHE A 249 2.96 -7.38 2.56
C PHE A 249 3.91 -8.39 1.93
N SER A 250 4.62 -9.17 2.74
CA SER A 250 5.64 -10.10 2.25
C SER A 250 5.08 -11.22 1.38
N LEU A 251 3.82 -11.61 1.55
CA LEU A 251 3.14 -12.56 0.67
C LEU A 251 2.89 -11.93 -0.71
N CYS A 252 2.42 -10.68 -0.75
CA CYS A 252 2.12 -9.99 -2.00
C CYS A 252 3.36 -9.53 -2.77
N LEU A 253 4.42 -9.16 -2.05
CA LEU A 253 5.62 -8.54 -2.62
C LEU A 253 6.77 -9.53 -2.74
N ASN A 254 6.50 -10.77 -3.15
CA ASN A 254 7.49 -11.80 -3.46
C ASN A 254 8.55 -12.05 -2.35
N GLY A 255 8.17 -11.89 -1.09
CA GLY A 255 9.10 -12.01 0.04
C GLY A 255 9.81 -10.75 0.48
N ALA A 256 9.60 -9.61 -0.17
CA ALA A 256 10.09 -8.35 0.37
C ALA A 256 9.55 -8.16 1.81
N PRO A 257 10.39 -7.80 2.78
CA PRO A 257 10.03 -7.63 4.19
C PRO A 257 9.32 -6.27 4.43
N LEU A 258 8.40 -5.91 3.53
CA LEU A 258 7.66 -4.67 3.59
C LEU A 258 6.39 -4.84 4.42
N LEU A 259 6.11 -3.84 5.26
CA LEU A 259 5.03 -3.85 6.22
C LEU A 259 4.24 -2.54 6.13
N GLY A 260 2.92 -2.61 6.29
CA GLY A 260 2.02 -1.47 6.36
C GLY A 260 1.66 -1.11 7.80
N SER A 261 1.44 0.17 8.08
CA SER A 261 0.84 0.64 9.33
C SER A 261 0.12 1.96 9.11
N MET A 262 -0.55 2.50 10.13
CA MET A 262 -0.94 3.91 10.09
C MET A 262 0.26 4.82 10.40
N PRO A 263 0.26 6.08 9.94
CA PRO A 263 1.37 7.01 10.17
C PRO A 263 1.81 7.10 11.63
N HIS A 264 3.12 7.15 11.82
CA HIS A 264 3.80 7.12 13.12
C HIS A 264 3.43 5.90 14.00
N PHE A 265 3.05 4.78 13.37
CA PHE A 265 2.52 3.59 14.04
C PHE A 265 1.34 3.91 14.97
N TYR A 266 0.48 4.86 14.57
CA TYR A 266 -0.81 5.07 15.23
C TYR A 266 -1.63 3.76 15.23
N ASP A 267 -2.35 3.49 16.32
CA ASP A 267 -3.15 2.26 16.51
C ASP A 267 -2.34 0.94 16.36
N ALA A 268 -1.05 0.98 16.70
CA ALA A 268 -0.18 -0.21 16.71
C ALA A 268 0.42 -0.50 18.10
N ASP A 269 1.02 -1.68 18.24
CA ASP A 269 1.67 -2.09 19.49
C ASP A 269 2.73 -1.04 19.92
N PRO A 270 2.65 -0.49 21.16
CA PRO A 270 3.61 0.48 21.66
C PRO A 270 5.07 0.02 21.61
N ALA A 271 5.34 -1.29 21.64
CA ALA A 271 6.69 -1.83 21.52
C ALA A 271 7.34 -1.52 20.15
N VAL A 272 6.53 -1.38 19.09
CA VAL A 272 7.03 -0.98 17.76
C VAL A 272 7.47 0.48 17.78
N GLN A 273 6.66 1.36 18.40
CA GLN A 273 6.96 2.79 18.51
C GLN A 273 8.23 3.06 19.32
N GLN A 274 8.46 2.31 20.40
CA GLN A 274 9.58 2.54 21.32
C GLN A 274 10.96 2.29 20.70
N LYS A 275 11.04 1.56 19.58
CA LYS A 275 12.30 1.28 18.88
C LYS A 275 12.73 2.39 17.92
N VAL A 276 11.89 3.39 17.67
CA VAL A 276 12.18 4.45 16.70
C VAL A 276 11.97 5.82 17.34
N LEU A 277 13.04 6.62 17.38
CA LEU A 277 12.98 7.99 17.87
C LEU A 277 12.36 8.93 16.82
N GLY A 278 11.57 9.90 17.27
CA GLY A 278 10.94 10.92 16.41
C GLY A 278 9.49 10.64 16.02
N LEU A 279 8.92 9.52 16.45
CA LEU A 279 7.51 9.21 16.23
C LEU A 279 6.60 10.02 17.16
N ASN A 280 5.48 10.52 16.62
CA ASN A 280 4.48 11.28 17.38
C ASN A 280 3.06 10.92 16.88
N PRO A 281 2.53 9.73 17.21
CA PRO A 281 1.20 9.31 16.77
C PRO A 281 0.11 10.27 17.27
N ASP A 282 -0.69 10.79 16.35
CA ASP A 282 -1.76 11.74 16.62
C ASP A 282 -3.05 11.24 15.93
N PRO A 283 -4.14 10.97 16.68
CA PRO A 283 -5.39 10.49 16.10
C PRO A 283 -5.96 11.40 15.00
N GLU A 284 -5.86 12.72 15.12
CA GLU A 284 -6.46 13.63 14.14
C GLU A 284 -5.65 13.64 12.83
N LYS A 285 -4.34 13.46 12.93
CA LYS A 285 -3.42 13.50 11.78
C LYS A 285 -3.17 12.14 11.13
N HIS A 286 -3.27 11.05 11.89
CA HIS A 286 -2.78 9.74 11.43
C HIS A 286 -3.88 8.67 11.34
N LYS A 287 -5.07 8.91 11.91
CA LYS A 287 -6.20 7.97 11.75
C LYS A 287 -6.76 8.00 10.33
N ILE A 288 -7.05 6.83 9.77
CA ILE A 288 -7.83 6.68 8.54
C ILE A 288 -9.30 7.01 8.83
N PHE A 289 -9.95 7.81 7.99
CA PHE A 289 -11.39 8.04 8.14
C PHE A 289 -12.10 8.20 6.80
N LEU A 290 -13.38 7.83 6.81
CA LEU A 290 -14.31 8.03 5.71
C LEU A 290 -15.62 8.61 6.25
N GLU A 291 -16.10 9.71 5.67
CA GLU A 291 -17.37 10.33 6.05
C GLU A 291 -18.39 10.17 4.92
N PHE A 292 -19.45 9.40 5.18
CA PHE A 292 -20.48 9.08 4.21
C PHE A 292 -21.83 9.71 4.56
N GLU A 293 -22.52 10.23 3.54
CA GLU A 293 -23.98 10.34 3.58
C GLU A 293 -24.56 8.97 3.21
N LEU A 294 -25.24 8.32 4.15
CA LEU A 294 -25.58 6.90 4.03
C LEU A 294 -26.73 6.64 3.06
N PHE A 295 -27.64 7.60 2.86
CA PHE A 295 -28.78 7.38 1.97
C PHE A 295 -28.34 7.30 0.51
N SER A 296 -27.47 8.19 0.06
CA SER A 296 -26.90 8.14 -1.30
C SER A 296 -25.66 7.28 -1.43
N GLY A 297 -25.00 6.93 -0.31
CA GLY A 297 -23.70 6.27 -0.32
C GLY A 297 -22.55 7.20 -0.72
N SER A 298 -22.76 8.52 -0.72
CA SER A 298 -21.75 9.47 -1.20
C SER A 298 -20.67 9.75 -0.14
N PRO A 299 -19.38 9.53 -0.45
CA PRO A 299 -18.29 9.98 0.40
C PRO A 299 -18.15 11.51 0.29
N LEU A 300 -18.19 12.22 1.42
CA LEU A 300 -18.07 13.70 1.45
C LEU A 300 -16.68 14.18 1.86
N ALA A 301 -16.02 13.41 2.73
CA ALA A 301 -14.65 13.64 3.15
C ALA A 301 -14.00 12.30 3.49
N ALA A 302 -12.76 12.10 3.09
CA ALA A 302 -12.00 10.91 3.40
C ALA A 302 -10.51 11.22 3.43
N ALA A 303 -9.77 10.51 4.28
CA ALA A 303 -8.32 10.46 4.26
C ALA A 303 -7.87 9.02 4.47
N LYS A 304 -7.35 8.41 3.41
CA LYS A 304 -6.62 7.14 3.48
C LYS A 304 -5.18 7.46 3.82
N ARG A 305 -4.65 6.83 4.86
CA ARG A 305 -3.33 7.13 5.43
C ARG A 305 -2.60 5.84 5.66
N MET A 306 -1.44 5.70 5.04
CA MET A 306 -0.63 4.49 5.15
C MET A 306 0.84 4.87 5.29
N GLN A 307 1.49 4.23 6.25
CA GLN A 307 2.93 4.21 6.40
C GLN A 307 3.48 2.90 5.86
N PHE A 308 4.49 3.01 5.01
CA PHE A 308 5.27 1.90 4.53
C PHE A 308 6.51 1.75 5.39
N ASN A 309 6.79 0.52 5.76
CA ASN A 309 7.86 0.17 6.67
C ASN A 309 8.64 -1.03 6.11
N ILE A 310 9.84 -1.24 6.62
CA ILE A 310 10.66 -2.40 6.28
C ILE A 310 11.15 -3.08 7.55
N GLN A 311 11.10 -4.42 7.59
CA GLN A 311 11.69 -5.17 8.70
C GLN A 311 13.21 -5.14 8.57
N MET A 312 13.86 -4.65 9.60
CA MET A 312 15.31 -4.68 9.79
C MET A 312 15.65 -5.83 10.72
N MET A 313 16.69 -6.59 10.39
CA MET A 313 17.20 -7.67 11.25
C MET A 313 18.70 -7.86 11.05
N PRO A 314 19.42 -8.34 12.07
CA PRO A 314 20.84 -8.65 11.92
C PRO A 314 21.07 -9.81 10.95
N ILE A 315 22.07 -9.65 10.09
CA ILE A 315 22.53 -10.70 9.16
C ILE A 315 24.05 -10.83 9.33
N PRO A 316 24.54 -11.81 10.11
CA PRO A 316 25.97 -11.92 10.47
C PRO A 316 26.92 -11.97 9.27
N GLU A 317 26.47 -12.53 8.14
CA GLU A 317 27.25 -12.68 6.92
C GLU A 317 27.45 -11.37 6.16
N ILE A 318 26.57 -10.38 6.37
CA ILE A 318 26.61 -9.07 5.73
C ILE A 318 27.11 -8.05 6.76
N GLU A 319 28.35 -7.59 6.59
CA GLU A 319 29.08 -6.83 7.62
C GLU A 319 28.31 -5.61 8.14
N PHE A 320 27.77 -4.79 7.23
CA PHE A 320 27.01 -3.57 7.57
C PHE A 320 25.62 -3.84 8.17
N MET A 321 25.14 -5.10 8.17
CA MET A 321 23.93 -5.54 8.87
C MET A 321 24.21 -6.42 10.09
N SER A 322 25.46 -6.88 10.28
CA SER A 322 25.79 -7.89 11.30
C SER A 322 25.51 -7.48 12.75
N ARG A 323 25.44 -6.18 13.04
CA ARG A 323 25.28 -5.62 14.40
C ARG A 323 24.07 -4.71 14.57
N MET A 324 23.13 -4.73 13.62
CA MET A 324 21.91 -3.93 13.76
C MET A 324 20.89 -4.64 14.65
N ASP A 325 20.05 -3.86 15.32
CA ASP A 325 18.93 -4.40 16.06
C ASP A 325 17.83 -4.88 15.10
N GLU A 326 17.02 -5.81 15.59
CA GLU A 326 15.78 -6.19 14.91
C GLU A 326 14.66 -5.20 15.26
N TYR A 327 14.05 -4.58 14.25
CA TYR A 327 12.94 -3.63 14.42
C TYR A 327 12.22 -3.36 13.09
N ILE A 328 11.08 -2.68 13.16
CA ILE A 328 10.33 -2.22 11.99
C ILE A 328 10.73 -0.77 11.72
N HIS A 329 11.43 -0.52 10.62
CA HIS A 329 11.88 0.82 10.24
C HIS A 329 10.83 1.51 9.37
N PRO A 330 10.28 2.67 9.78
CA PRO A 330 9.36 3.44 8.93
C PRO A 330 10.11 4.09 7.78
N LEU A 331 9.63 3.90 6.55
CA LEU A 331 10.25 4.48 5.35
C LEU A 331 9.64 5.85 5.03
N PHE A 332 8.33 5.87 4.80
CA PHE A 332 7.55 7.06 4.50
C PHE A 332 6.07 6.75 4.75
N TRP A 333 5.24 7.79 4.83
CA TRP A 333 3.80 7.63 4.83
C TRP A 333 3.15 8.58 3.83
N VAL A 334 1.97 8.20 3.36
CA VAL A 334 1.20 8.94 2.37
C VAL A 334 -0.22 9.16 2.85
N GLU A 335 -0.78 10.31 2.46
CA GLU A 335 -2.21 10.60 2.57
C GLU A 335 -2.81 10.74 1.17
N GLU A 336 -3.81 9.91 0.87
CA GLU A 336 -4.72 10.12 -0.23
C GLU A 336 -6.04 10.63 0.37
N SER A 337 -6.37 11.90 0.12
CA SER A 337 -7.55 12.52 0.71
C SER A 337 -8.41 13.27 -0.29
N VAL A 338 -9.71 13.26 0.01
CA VAL A 338 -10.73 14.00 -0.74
C VAL A 338 -11.62 14.75 0.23
N TYR A 339 -11.87 16.02 -0.09
CA TYR A 339 -12.76 16.90 0.66
C TYR A 339 -13.65 17.61 -0.34
N LEU A 340 -14.94 17.23 -0.41
CA LEU A 340 -15.83 17.81 -1.39
C LEU A 340 -16.00 19.31 -1.16
N ASN A 341 -15.80 20.10 -2.22
CA ASN A 341 -16.01 21.54 -2.17
C ASN A 341 -17.52 21.88 -2.21
N LYS A 342 -17.83 23.18 -2.09
CA LYS A 342 -19.21 23.68 -2.10
C LYS A 342 -20.02 23.27 -3.33
N THR A 343 -19.38 23.16 -4.50
CA THR A 343 -20.05 22.77 -5.74
C THR A 343 -20.67 21.39 -5.61
N PHE A 344 -19.89 20.41 -5.15
CA PHE A 344 -20.34 19.03 -5.01
C PHE A 344 -21.21 18.84 -3.77
N THR A 345 -20.88 19.46 -2.63
CA THR A 345 -21.73 19.36 -1.43
C THR A 345 -23.11 19.96 -1.67
N ASN A 346 -23.23 21.02 -2.48
CA ASN A 346 -24.54 21.58 -2.84
C ASN A 346 -25.36 20.64 -3.72
N GLN A 347 -24.73 19.89 -4.62
CA GLN A 347 -25.44 18.87 -5.42
C GLN A 347 -26.00 17.77 -4.52
N VAL A 348 -25.22 17.26 -3.57
CA VAL A 348 -25.70 16.28 -2.58
C VAL A 348 -26.86 16.87 -1.76
N LYS A 349 -26.66 18.07 -1.22
CA LYS A 349 -27.65 18.72 -0.35
C LYS A 349 -28.97 19.01 -1.06
N TYR A 350 -28.93 19.56 -2.27
CA TYR A 350 -30.15 19.97 -2.97
C TYR A 350 -30.74 18.89 -3.87
N GLY A 351 -29.96 17.88 -4.26
CA GLY A 351 -30.44 16.74 -5.05
C GLY A 351 -31.08 15.64 -4.21
N LEU A 352 -30.76 15.55 -2.91
CA LEU A 352 -31.29 14.50 -2.02
C LEU A 352 -32.19 15.04 -0.90
N MET A 353 -31.98 16.27 -0.44
CA MET A 353 -32.69 16.81 0.74
C MET A 353 -33.78 17.85 0.42
N LEU A 354 -33.98 18.17 -0.87
CA LEU A 354 -35.10 18.95 -1.40
C LEU A 354 -35.81 18.11 -2.46
#